data_AF-A0A535MLL3-F1
#
_entry.id   AF-A0A535MLL3-F1
#
_cell.length_a   1.000
_cell.length_b   1.000
_cell.length_c   1.000
_cell.angle_alpha   90.00
_cell.angle_beta   90.00
_cell.angle_gamma   90.00
#
_symmetry.space_group_name_H-M   'P 1'
#
loop_
_entity.id
_entity.type
_entity.pdbx_description
1 polymer ?
#
loop_
_entity_poly.entity_id
_entity_poly.type
_entity_poly.pdbx_seq_one_letter_code
_entity_poly.pdbx_strand_id
1 'polypeptide(L)'
;MNLLELLRSQARRFRCPACGESMADCGIKVLAQQGNRALVRVTCSSCNDENLLQIVIQTEADLSTEPARPALFDEPRPADGAPIAGDELLDLHSFLADWSGDLRELTEK
;
A
#
# COMPACT_ATOMS: atom_id res chain seq x y z
N MET A 1 -20.07 3.10 -18.95
CA MET A 1 -19.22 3.79 -17.93
C MET A 1 -17.77 3.53 -18.27
N ASN A 2 -16.90 4.55 -18.19
CA ASN A 2 -15.46 4.39 -18.42
C ASN A 2 -14.78 3.87 -17.13
N LEU A 3 -13.78 2.98 -17.24
CA LEU A 3 -13.08 2.39 -16.09
C LEU A 3 -12.55 3.46 -15.13
N LEU A 4 -12.02 4.57 -15.66
CA LEU A 4 -11.47 5.66 -14.85
C LEU A 4 -12.53 6.33 -13.95
N GLU A 5 -13.76 6.46 -14.44
CA GLU A 5 -14.86 7.06 -13.70
C GLU A 5 -15.31 6.16 -12.55
N LEU A 6 -15.35 4.85 -12.80
CA LEU A 6 -15.63 3.86 -11.76
C LEU A 6 -14.58 3.90 -10.67
N LEU A 7 -13.29 3.93 -11.04
CA LEU A 7 -12.18 3.98 -10.08
C LEU A 7 -12.22 5.26 -9.25
N ARG A 8 -12.51 6.42 -9.85
CA ARG A 8 -12.70 7.67 -9.11
C ARG A 8 -13.88 7.59 -8.14
N SER A 9 -14.99 6.97 -8.53
CA SER A 9 -16.15 6.83 -7.65
C SER A 9 -15.84 5.98 -6.41
N GLN A 10 -15.01 4.95 -6.56
CA GLN A 10 -14.58 4.09 -5.46
C GLN A 10 -13.51 4.77 -4.60
N ALA A 11 -12.55 5.48 -5.20
CA ALA A 11 -11.46 6.18 -4.51
C ALA A 11 -11.96 7.15 -3.42
N ARG A 12 -13.13 7.79 -3.62
CA ARG A 12 -13.78 8.67 -2.62
C ARG A 12 -14.07 8.01 -1.27
N ARG A 13 -14.12 6.67 -1.22
CA ARG A 13 -14.39 5.91 0.00
C ARG A 13 -13.12 5.54 0.76
N PHE A 14 -11.95 5.75 0.17
CA PHE A 14 -10.65 5.38 0.73
C PHE A 14 -9.93 6.60 1.31
N ARG A 15 -9.08 6.34 2.30
CA ARG A 15 -8.17 7.31 2.90
C ARG A 15 -6.74 6.92 2.59
N CYS A 16 -5.86 7.91 2.44
CA CYS A 16 -4.44 7.67 2.24
C CYS A 16 -3.87 6.93 3.46
N PRO A 17 -3.13 5.82 3.28
CA PRO A 17 -2.55 5.08 4.39
C PRO A 17 -1.44 5.86 5.10
N ALA A 18 -0.75 6.77 4.41
CA ALA A 18 0.36 7.55 4.97
C ALA A 18 -0.11 8.75 5.81
N CYS A 19 -1.08 9.53 5.32
CA CYS A 19 -1.51 10.78 5.98
C CYS A 19 -2.97 10.80 6.45
N GLY A 20 -3.77 9.78 6.11
CA GLY A 20 -5.18 9.69 6.49
C GLY A 20 -6.14 10.59 5.72
N GLU A 21 -5.65 11.40 4.77
CA GLU A 21 -6.45 12.31 3.96
C GLU A 21 -7.39 11.56 2.99
N SER A 22 -8.52 12.17 2.64
CA SER A 22 -9.46 11.61 1.67
C SER A 22 -8.83 11.41 0.29
N MET A 23 -9.02 10.24 -0.33
CA MET A 23 -8.56 9.97 -1.70
C MET A 23 -9.57 10.41 -2.78
N ALA A 24 -10.51 11.29 -2.45
CA ALA A 24 -11.50 11.79 -3.41
C ALA A 24 -10.89 12.50 -4.63
N ASP A 25 -9.78 13.20 -4.41
CA ASP A 25 -9.05 13.99 -5.42
C ASP A 25 -7.64 13.42 -5.69
N CYS A 26 -7.48 12.10 -5.57
CA CYS A 26 -6.21 11.45 -5.86
C CYS A 26 -5.89 11.41 -7.36
N GLY A 27 -4.59 11.45 -7.69
CA GLY A 27 -4.13 11.22 -9.05
C GLY A 27 -4.26 9.75 -9.40
N ILE A 28 -4.97 9.41 -10.48
CA ILE A 28 -5.12 8.03 -10.95
C ILE A 28 -4.57 7.92 -12.37
N LYS A 29 -3.60 7.03 -12.58
CA LYS A 29 -2.99 6.76 -13.88
C LYS A 29 -2.97 5.27 -14.17
N VAL A 30 -3.61 4.84 -15.26
CA VAL A 30 -3.52 3.45 -15.74
C VAL A 30 -2.15 3.26 -16.40
N LEU A 31 -1.39 2.29 -15.90
CA LEU A 31 -0.06 1.94 -16.43
C LEU A 31 -0.15 0.84 -17.48
N ALA A 32 -1.01 -0.14 -17.26
CA ALA A 32 -1.24 -1.25 -18.18
C ALA A 32 -2.66 -1.80 -18.02
N GLN A 33 -3.21 -2.37 -19.10
CA GLN A 33 -4.48 -3.09 -19.08
C GLN A 33 -4.37 -4.35 -19.93
N GLN A 34 -4.71 -5.50 -19.36
CA GLN A 34 -4.72 -6.80 -20.05
C GLN A 34 -5.98 -7.57 -19.67
N GLY A 35 -6.90 -7.74 -20.62
CA GLY A 35 -8.18 -8.39 -20.39
C GLY A 35 -8.95 -7.72 -19.25
N ASN A 36 -9.23 -8.49 -18.18
CA ASN A 36 -9.94 -8.00 -16.99
C ASN A 36 -9.02 -7.45 -15.89
N ARG A 37 -7.72 -7.33 -16.15
CA ARG A 37 -6.73 -6.82 -15.20
C ARG A 37 -6.23 -5.44 -15.62
N ALA A 38 -6.16 -4.51 -14.68
CA ALA A 38 -5.58 -3.20 -14.88
C ALA A 38 -4.54 -2.91 -13.79
N LEU A 39 -3.37 -2.44 -14.19
CA LEU A 39 -2.35 -1.93 -13.29
C LEU A 39 -2.48 -0.42 -13.22
N VAL A 40 -2.73 0.10 -12.03
CA VAL A 40 -3.09 1.50 -11.81
C VAL A 40 -2.17 2.10 -10.76
N ARG A 41 -1.60 3.26 -11.07
CA ARG A 41 -0.91 4.09 -10.10
C ARG A 41 -1.91 5.06 -9.47
N VAL A 42 -1.87 5.14 -8.15
CA VAL A 42 -2.66 6.10 -7.38
C VAL A 42 -1.71 6.97 -6.57
N THR A 43 -1.88 8.28 -6.65
CA THR A 43 -1.04 9.28 -5.96
C THR A 43 -1.91 10.13 -5.05
N CYS A 44 -1.56 10.20 -3.76
CA CYS A 44 -2.23 11.10 -2.84
C CYS A 44 -1.93 12.56 -3.20
N SER A 45 -2.96 13.42 -3.25
CA SER A 45 -2.80 14.84 -3.54
C SER A 45 -2.22 15.66 -2.37
N SER A 46 -2.25 15.11 -1.15
CA SER A 46 -1.81 15.80 0.07
C SER A 46 -0.35 15.51 0.43
N CYS A 47 0.03 14.23 0.54
CA CYS A 47 1.39 13.83 0.92
C CYS A 47 2.25 13.33 -0.25
N ASN A 48 1.68 13.26 -1.46
CA ASN A 48 2.34 12.74 -2.67
C ASN A 48 2.83 11.27 -2.57
N ASP A 49 2.27 10.51 -1.62
CA ASP A 49 2.47 9.07 -1.53
C ASP A 49 1.95 8.38 -2.79
N GLU A 50 2.79 7.56 -3.43
CA GLU A 50 2.48 6.83 -4.65
C GLU A 50 2.32 5.34 -4.34
N ASN A 51 1.17 4.78 -4.73
CA ASN A 51 0.85 3.38 -4.56
C ASN A 51 0.44 2.74 -5.88
N LEU A 52 0.74 1.45 -6.02
CA LEU A 52 0.56 0.70 -7.25
C LEU A 52 -0.44 -0.43 -7.02
N LEU A 53 -1.61 -0.34 -7.66
CA LEU A 53 -2.73 -1.23 -7.45
C LEU A 53 -2.95 -2.11 -8.69
N GLN A 54 -3.09 -3.41 -8.48
CA GLN A 54 -3.61 -4.32 -9.50
C GLN A 54 -5.10 -4.54 -9.28
N ILE A 55 -5.90 -4.17 -10.28
CA ILE A 55 -7.36 -4.24 -10.24
C ILE A 55 -7.81 -5.37 -11.14
N VAL A 56 -8.62 -6.28 -10.61
CA VAL A 56 -9.25 -7.39 -11.35
C VAL A 56 -10.75 -7.14 -11.42
N ILE A 57 -11.28 -7.01 -12.62
CA ILE A 57 -12.69 -6.77 -12.89
C ILE A 57 -13.36 -8.12 -13.09
N GLN A 58 -14.10 -8.60 -12.10
CA GLN A 58 -14.87 -9.83 -12.25
C GLN A 58 -16.21 -9.50 -12.93
N THR A 59 -16.55 -10.23 -14.00
CA THR A 59 -17.87 -10.12 -14.66
C THR A 59 -18.76 -11.27 -14.23
N GLU A 60 -20.07 -11.16 -14.43
CA GLU A 60 -21.05 -12.20 -14.10
C GLU A 60 -20.73 -13.58 -14.72
N ALA A 61 -20.01 -13.62 -15.83
CA ALA A 61 -19.52 -14.84 -16.46
C ALA A 61 -18.36 -15.53 -15.71
N ASP A 62 -17.60 -14.80 -14.88
CA ASP A 62 -16.49 -15.31 -14.07
C ASP A 62 -16.94 -15.89 -12.71
N LEU A 63 -18.19 -15.66 -12.29
CA LEU A 63 -18.72 -16.07 -10.98
C LEU A 63 -18.85 -17.60 -10.78
N SER A 64 -18.58 -18.39 -11.84
CA SER A 64 -18.50 -19.86 -11.74
C SER A 64 -17.14 -20.34 -11.17
N THR A 65 -16.16 -19.44 -11.07
CA THR A 65 -14.87 -19.70 -10.42
C THR A 65 -14.92 -19.05 -9.05
N GLU A 66 -14.51 -19.77 -8.02
CA GLU A 66 -14.49 -19.28 -6.63
C GLU A 66 -13.94 -17.85 -6.57
N PRO A 67 -14.61 -16.92 -5.85
CA PRO A 67 -14.21 -15.52 -5.85
C PRO A 67 -12.76 -15.42 -5.36
N ALA A 68 -11.86 -14.99 -6.24
CA ALA A 68 -10.49 -14.68 -5.88
C ALA A 68 -10.55 -13.65 -4.74
N ARG A 69 -10.24 -14.12 -3.52
CA ARG A 69 -10.23 -13.29 -2.32
C ARG A 69 -9.26 -12.14 -2.62
N PRO A 70 -9.71 -10.87 -2.64
CA PRO A 70 -8.79 -9.77 -2.84
C PRO A 70 -7.74 -9.86 -1.73
N ALA A 71 -6.46 -9.89 -2.10
CA ALA A 71 -5.38 -9.75 -1.13
C ALA A 71 -5.65 -8.47 -0.36
N LEU A 72 -6.04 -8.60 0.90
CA LEU A 72 -6.15 -7.47 1.78
C LEU A 72 -4.72 -6.96 1.91
N PHE A 73 -4.49 -5.68 1.62
CA PHE A 73 -3.20 -5.02 1.90
C PHE A 73 -2.83 -5.05 3.40
N ASP A 74 -3.73 -5.56 4.23
CA ASP A 74 -3.62 -5.81 5.66
C ASP A 74 -3.35 -7.30 5.96
N GLU A 75 -2.74 -8.05 5.03
CA GLU A 75 -2.12 -9.30 5.44
C GLU A 75 -1.00 -8.94 6.41
N PRO A 76 -1.07 -9.36 7.69
CA PRO A 76 0.05 -9.19 8.58
C PRO A 76 1.23 -9.84 7.87
N ARG A 77 2.26 -9.02 7.60
CA ARG A 77 3.56 -9.54 7.13
C ARG A 77 3.81 -10.82 7.92
N PRO A 78 4.11 -11.94 7.25
CA PRO A 78 4.34 -13.19 7.95
C PRO A 78 5.21 -12.90 9.17
N ALA A 79 4.88 -13.49 10.31
CA ALA A 79 5.78 -13.44 11.45
C ALA A 79 6.94 -14.39 11.14
N ASP A 80 7.69 -14.15 10.06
CA ASP A 80 8.88 -14.91 9.71
C ASP A 80 10.06 -14.54 10.62
N GLY A 81 9.88 -13.56 11.52
CA GLY A 81 10.78 -13.25 12.62
C GLY A 81 10.17 -13.55 13.99
N ALA A 82 11.05 -13.87 14.95
CA ALA A 82 10.69 -13.83 16.37
C ALA A 82 10.20 -12.42 16.76
N PRO A 83 9.27 -12.28 17.72
CA PRO A 83 8.89 -10.98 18.23
C PRO A 83 10.12 -10.27 18.81
N ILE A 84 10.19 -8.95 18.63
CA ILE A 84 11.25 -8.13 19.22
C ILE A 84 11.21 -8.30 20.74
N ALA A 85 12.30 -8.79 21.31
CA ALA A 85 12.47 -9.01 22.72
C ALA A 85 12.94 -7.73 23.44
N GLY A 86 12.77 -7.70 24.77
CA GLY A 86 13.07 -6.51 25.57
C GLY A 86 14.56 -6.17 25.65
N ASP A 87 15.43 -7.18 25.57
CA ASP A 87 16.87 -7.04 25.46
C ASP A 87 17.28 -6.42 24.12
N GLU A 88 16.67 -6.85 23.01
CA GLU A 88 16.91 -6.24 21.69
C GLU A 88 16.56 -4.74 21.69
N LEU A 89 15.49 -4.34 22.39
CA LEU A 89 15.14 -2.92 22.56
C LEU A 89 16.15 -2.16 23.44
N LEU A 90 16.69 -2.81 24.48
CA LEU A 90 17.67 -2.20 25.37
C LEU A 90 19.02 -2.00 24.67
N ASP A 91 19.42 -2.96 23.82
CA ASP A 91 20.61 -2.87 22.99
C ASP A 91 20.48 -1.74 21.97
N LEU A 92 19.33 -1.65 21.29
CA LEU A 92 19.04 -0.55 20.38
C LEU A 92 19.06 0.81 21.09
N HIS A 93 18.44 0.91 22.27
CA HIS A 93 18.47 2.13 23.06
C HIS A 93 19.90 2.55 23.42
N SER A 94 20.72 1.60 23.88
CA SER A 94 22.11 1.87 24.28
C SER A 94 22.95 2.32 23.08
N PHE A 95 22.76 1.69 21.91
CA PHE A 95 23.40 2.09 20.67
C PHE A 95 23.02 3.51 20.24
N LEU A 96 21.73 3.84 20.28
CA LEU A 96 21.23 5.16 19.89
C LEU A 96 21.62 6.27 20.88
N ALA A 97 21.79 5.94 22.17
CA ALA A 97 22.18 6.91 23.18
C ALA A 97 23.57 7.52 22.92
N ASP A 98 24.49 6.72 22.37
CA ASP A 98 25.86 7.15 22.04
C ASP A 98 26.02 7.60 20.57
N TRP A 99 24.95 7.51 19.78
CA TRP A 99 24.98 7.85 18.36
C TRP A 99 24.96 9.38 18.13
N SER A 100 25.89 9.86 17.30
CA SER A 100 26.01 11.29 16.95
C SER A 100 26.06 11.56 15.45
N GLY A 101 25.91 10.53 14.61
CA GLY A 101 25.85 10.65 13.15
C GLY A 101 24.46 10.99 12.62
N ASP A 102 24.32 11.08 11.30
CA ASP A 102 23.02 11.33 10.66
C ASP A 102 22.18 10.05 10.45
N LEU A 103 20.93 10.22 10.03
CA LEU A 103 20.00 9.10 9.84
C LEU A 103 20.37 8.19 8.65
N ARG A 104 21.07 8.70 7.63
CA ARG A 104 21.52 7.86 6.50
C ARG A 104 22.62 6.92 6.96
N GLU A 105 23.59 7.45 7.68
CA GLU A 105 24.71 6.70 8.25
C GLU A 105 24.26 5.55 9.17
N LEU A 106 23.09 5.70 9.83
CA LEU A 106 22.50 4.68 10.68
C LEU A 106 21.91 3.48 9.90
N THR A 107 21.50 3.70 8.64
CA THR A 107 20.82 2.69 7.80
C THR A 107 21.70 2.06 6.72
N GLU A 108 22.88 2.63 6.49
CA GLU A 108 23.83 2.18 5.46
C GLU A 108 24.86 1.16 5.98
N LYS A 109 24.68 0.68 7.21
CA LYS A 109 25.53 -0.31 7.86
C LYS A 109 24.90 -1.70 7.84
#